data_AF-A0A4U1F8Q0-F1
#
_entry.id   AF-A0A4U1F8Q0-F1
#
_cell.length_a   1.000
_cell.length_b   1.000
_cell.length_c   1.000
_cell.angle_alpha   90.00
_cell.angle_beta   90.00
_cell.angle_gamma   90.00
#
_symmetry.space_group_name_H-M   'P 1'
#
loop_
_entity.id
_entity.type
_entity.pdbx_description
1 polymer ?
#
loop_
_entity_poly.entity_id
_entity_poly.type
_entity_poly.pdbx_seq_one_letter_code
_entity_poly.pdbx_strand_id
1 'polypeptide(L)'
;MIHELLLALSGYPGSIFTWNKRSGLQVSQDFPFLHPSETSVLNRLCRLGTDYIRFTEFIEQYTGHVQQQDHHPSQQGQGGSHGIYLRAFCTGLDSVLQPYRQALLDLEQEFLADPHLSISHVNYSLDQFQLLFPSVMVVVEQIKSQKVRIFLFPFALIHGCQILETVYKHSCGGLPPVRSALEKILAVCHGVMYKQLSAWMLHGLLLDQHEEFFIKQGPSSGNVSAQPEEDEEDLGIGGLTGKQLRELQDLRLIEEENMLAPSLKQFSLRVEILPSYIPVRVAEKILFVGESVQMFENQNVNLTRKGSILKNQEDTFAAELHRLKQQPLFSLVDFEQVVDRIRSTVAEVCLS
;
A
#
# COMPACT_ATOMS: atom_id res chain seq x y z
N MET A 1 26.14 30.00 13.89
CA MET A 1 25.99 28.57 14.21
C MET A 1 24.54 28.12 14.23
N ILE A 2 23.62 28.82 14.93
CA ILE A 2 22.20 28.43 14.96
C ILE A 2 21.57 28.42 13.56
N HIS A 3 21.86 29.42 12.71
CA HIS A 3 21.43 29.42 11.32
C HIS A 3 21.88 28.17 10.54
N GLU A 4 23.17 27.81 10.64
CA GLU A 4 23.73 26.59 10.04
C GLU A 4 23.07 25.31 10.61
N LEU A 5 22.70 25.31 11.89
CA LEU A 5 21.98 24.19 12.52
C LEU A 5 20.58 24.04 11.95
N LEU A 6 19.82 25.14 11.81
CA LEU A 6 18.48 25.12 11.22
C LEU A 6 18.50 24.69 9.75
N LEU A 7 19.49 25.16 8.98
CA LEU A 7 19.71 24.69 7.60
C LEU A 7 19.99 23.18 7.56
N ALA A 8 20.87 22.69 8.43
CA ALA A 8 21.21 21.28 8.50
C ALA A 8 20.02 20.40 8.91
N LEU A 9 19.20 20.87 9.86
CA LEU A 9 17.95 20.22 10.27
C LEU A 9 16.87 20.25 9.18
N SER A 10 16.92 21.23 8.28
CA SER A 10 16.06 21.33 7.09
C SER A 10 16.54 20.46 5.93
N GLY A 11 17.67 19.76 6.08
CA GLY A 11 18.22 18.84 5.08
C GLY A 11 19.37 19.39 4.23
N TYR A 12 19.87 20.59 4.53
CA TYR A 12 20.97 21.22 3.80
C TYR A 12 22.27 21.16 4.63
N PRO A 13 23.16 20.18 4.37
CA PRO A 13 24.42 20.08 5.09
C PRO A 13 25.35 21.26 4.75
N GLY A 14 26.16 21.65 5.72
CA GLY A 14 27.09 22.77 5.63
C GLY A 14 28.53 22.38 5.99
N SER A 15 29.36 23.38 6.27
CA SER A 15 30.75 23.18 6.70
C SER A 15 30.87 22.80 8.17
N ILE A 16 29.95 23.30 9.02
CA ILE A 16 29.89 22.97 10.46
C ILE A 16 29.18 21.64 10.68
N PHE A 17 28.07 21.42 9.97
CA PHE A 17 27.25 20.22 10.03
C PHE A 17 27.40 19.43 8.73
N THR A 18 28.30 18.46 8.74
CA THR A 18 28.68 17.70 7.53
C THR A 18 27.80 16.47 7.36
N TRP A 19 27.51 16.10 6.10
CA TRP A 19 26.74 14.91 5.78
C TRP A 19 27.63 13.74 5.38
N ASN A 20 27.38 12.58 5.99
CA ASN A 20 28.01 11.32 5.61
C ASN A 20 26.92 10.28 5.32
N LYS A 21 27.01 9.59 4.18
CA LYS A 21 26.04 8.56 3.78
C LYS A 21 25.87 7.42 4.79
N ARG A 22 26.90 7.12 5.60
CA ARG A 22 26.86 6.03 6.58
C ARG A 22 26.39 6.48 7.96
N SER A 23 26.96 7.57 8.47
CA SER A 23 26.71 8.06 9.83
C SER A 23 25.63 9.14 9.92
N GLY A 24 25.18 9.67 8.78
CA GLY A 24 24.24 10.79 8.73
C GLY A 24 24.93 12.14 8.92
N LEU A 25 24.17 13.10 9.43
CA LEU A 25 24.61 14.44 9.76
C LEU A 25 25.46 14.43 11.03
N GLN A 26 26.61 15.12 11.03
CA GLN A 26 27.53 15.18 12.16
C GLN A 26 28.13 16.58 12.33
N VAL A 27 28.39 16.97 13.58
CA VAL A 27 29.12 18.20 13.89
C VAL A 27 30.60 17.99 13.59
N SER A 28 31.24 18.95 12.93
CA SER A 28 32.69 18.94 12.70
C SER A 28 33.45 18.91 14.04
N GLN A 29 34.47 18.06 14.12
CA GLN A 29 35.28 17.87 15.32
C GLN A 29 36.28 19.03 15.56
N ASP A 30 36.45 19.90 14.58
CA ASP A 30 37.46 20.98 14.58
C ASP A 30 36.93 22.31 15.12
N PHE A 31 35.84 22.30 15.91
CA PHE A 31 35.28 23.51 16.52
C PHE A 31 35.82 23.71 17.95
N PRO A 32 36.87 24.53 18.17
CA PRO A 32 37.50 24.68 19.48
C PRO A 32 36.64 25.43 20.50
N PHE A 33 35.56 26.07 20.07
CA PHE A 33 34.72 26.95 20.89
C PHE A 33 33.49 26.24 21.51
N LEU A 34 33.26 24.96 21.22
CA LEU A 34 32.12 24.21 21.73
C LEU A 34 32.51 23.33 22.91
N HIS A 35 31.74 23.45 24.00
CA HIS A 35 31.91 22.55 25.14
C HIS A 35 31.44 21.12 24.76
N PRO A 36 32.06 20.04 25.27
CA PRO A 36 31.67 18.67 24.94
C PRO A 36 30.18 18.35 25.14
N SER A 37 29.53 18.99 26.12
CA SER A 37 28.09 18.85 26.35
C SER A 37 27.25 19.47 25.24
N GLU A 38 27.66 20.61 24.70
CA GLU A 38 26.98 21.28 23.58
C GLU A 38 27.10 20.43 22.32
N THR A 39 28.29 19.89 22.06
CA THR A 39 28.52 18.95 20.96
C THR A 39 27.64 17.70 21.08
N SER A 40 27.40 17.20 22.29
CA SER A 40 26.48 16.07 22.52
C SER A 40 25.04 16.42 22.15
N VAL A 41 24.55 17.59 22.57
CA VAL A 41 23.20 18.08 22.22
C VAL A 41 23.06 18.32 20.72
N LEU A 42 24.07 18.93 20.09
CA LEU A 42 24.08 19.14 18.65
C LEU A 42 24.07 17.81 17.88
N ASN A 43 24.85 16.81 18.30
CA ASN A 43 24.80 15.48 17.68
C ASN A 43 23.44 14.79 17.87
N ARG A 44 22.75 15.02 19.00
CA ARG A 44 21.37 14.55 19.20
C ARG A 44 20.42 15.18 18.19
N LEU A 45 20.54 16.49 17.96
CA LEU A 45 19.78 17.20 16.92
C LEU A 45 20.15 16.74 15.51
N CYS A 46 21.42 16.47 15.23
CA CYS A 46 21.84 15.97 13.92
C CYS A 46 21.23 14.61 13.57
N ARG A 47 20.95 13.75 14.56
CA ARG A 47 20.21 12.50 14.31
C ARG A 47 18.79 12.77 13.81
N LEU A 48 18.12 13.78 14.37
CA LEU A 48 16.81 14.20 13.92
C LEU A 48 16.84 14.69 12.46
N GLY A 49 17.82 15.55 12.12
CA GLY A 49 18.04 16.00 10.74
C GLY A 49 18.39 14.85 9.79
N THR A 50 19.13 13.83 10.28
CA THR A 50 19.44 12.62 9.50
C THR A 50 18.19 11.84 9.15
N ASP A 51 17.32 11.62 10.14
CA ASP A 51 16.05 10.92 9.92
C ASP A 51 15.17 11.70 8.93
N TYR A 52 15.11 13.04 9.07
CA TYR A 52 14.37 13.90 8.15
C TYR A 52 14.87 13.81 6.69
N ILE A 53 16.19 13.87 6.47
CA ILE A 53 16.78 13.70 5.13
C ILE A 53 16.40 12.33 4.56
N ARG A 54 16.54 11.26 5.34
CA ARG A 54 16.18 9.90 4.89
C ARG A 54 14.69 9.74 4.59
N PHE A 55 13.81 10.38 5.36
CA PHE A 55 12.39 10.39 5.03
C PHE A 55 12.12 11.12 3.72
N THR A 56 12.78 12.26 3.50
CA THR A 56 12.62 13.05 2.27
C THR A 56 13.13 12.29 1.06
N GLU A 57 14.32 11.69 1.13
CA GLU A 57 14.87 10.81 0.10
C GLU A 57 13.92 9.64 -0.21
N PHE A 58 13.34 9.02 0.82
CA PHE A 58 12.36 7.94 0.67
C PHE A 58 11.08 8.42 -0.02
N ILE A 59 10.53 9.56 0.36
CA ILE A 59 9.34 10.14 -0.28
C ILE A 59 9.64 10.42 -1.76
N GLU A 60 10.71 11.15 -2.06
CA GLU A 60 11.09 11.51 -3.42
C GLU A 60 11.27 10.29 -4.33
N GLN A 61 11.91 9.23 -3.82
CA GLN A 61 12.14 8.00 -4.56
C GLN A 61 10.83 7.33 -5.03
N TYR A 62 9.76 7.39 -4.22
CA TYR A 62 8.51 6.68 -4.51
C TYR A 62 7.36 7.58 -4.98
N THR A 63 7.50 8.91 -4.90
CA THR A 63 6.51 9.87 -5.44
C THR A 63 6.97 10.58 -6.72
N GLY A 64 8.28 10.67 -6.99
CA GLY A 64 8.84 11.46 -8.10
C GLY A 64 8.67 10.86 -9.51
N HIS A 65 8.42 9.55 -9.64
CA HIS A 65 8.37 8.85 -10.93
C HIS A 65 7.10 9.09 -11.79
N VAL A 66 6.26 10.06 -11.43
CA VAL A 66 4.93 10.24 -12.04
C VAL A 66 4.96 11.06 -13.33
N GLN A 67 6.07 11.75 -13.64
CA GLN A 67 6.15 12.63 -14.82
C GLN A 67 6.89 12.05 -16.05
N GLN A 68 7.37 10.81 -16.03
CA GLN A 68 8.13 10.22 -17.16
C GLN A 68 7.61 8.86 -17.65
N GLN A 69 6.32 8.56 -17.49
CA GLN A 69 5.70 7.36 -18.09
C GLN A 69 4.74 7.64 -19.24
N ASP A 70 4.82 8.82 -19.86
CA ASP A 70 4.32 8.99 -21.23
C ASP A 70 5.48 8.73 -22.21
N HIS A 71 5.39 7.57 -22.88
CA HIS A 71 6.16 7.15 -24.06
C HIS A 71 7.53 6.49 -23.79
N HIS A 72 7.56 5.20 -23.45
CA HIS A 72 8.37 4.16 -24.13
C HIS A 72 8.24 2.78 -23.46
N PRO A 73 7.69 1.74 -24.14
CA PRO A 73 7.61 0.38 -23.62
C PRO A 73 8.89 -0.39 -23.95
N SER A 74 10.01 -0.06 -23.33
CA SER A 74 11.25 -0.86 -23.49
C SER A 74 12.27 -0.54 -22.40
N GLN A 75 11.97 -0.93 -21.16
CA GLN A 75 12.96 -1.23 -20.11
C GLN A 75 12.27 -1.91 -18.92
N GLN A 76 11.80 -3.14 -19.11
CA GLN A 76 11.58 -4.08 -18.01
C GLN A 76 12.96 -4.49 -17.49
N GLY A 77 13.44 -3.87 -16.42
CA GLY A 77 14.79 -4.17 -15.91
C GLY A 77 15.26 -3.46 -14.64
N GLN A 78 14.50 -2.53 -14.06
CA GLN A 78 14.79 -2.04 -12.70
C GLN A 78 13.57 -2.23 -11.82
N GLY A 79 13.58 -3.33 -11.05
CA GLY A 79 12.57 -3.68 -10.05
C GLY A 79 12.65 -2.76 -8.84
N GLY A 80 12.25 -1.50 -9.00
CA GLY A 80 11.83 -0.67 -7.88
C GLY A 80 10.45 -1.12 -7.42
N SER A 81 10.23 -1.23 -6.10
CA SER A 81 8.89 -1.43 -5.56
C SER A 81 8.01 -0.25 -5.99
N HIS A 82 7.10 -0.51 -6.92
CA HIS A 82 6.14 0.47 -7.40
C HIS A 82 4.76 0.00 -6.97
N GLY A 83 3.98 0.89 -6.36
CA GLY A 83 2.67 0.54 -5.84
C GLY A 83 1.89 1.75 -5.34
N ILE A 84 0.57 1.72 -5.51
CA ILE A 84 -0.32 2.79 -5.08
C ILE A 84 -0.40 2.89 -3.55
N TYR A 85 -0.21 1.77 -2.83
CA TYR A 85 -0.17 1.78 -1.35
C TYR A 85 1.13 2.39 -0.84
N LEU A 86 2.25 2.13 -1.51
CA LEU A 86 3.53 2.74 -1.14
C LEU A 86 3.51 4.25 -1.35
N ARG A 87 2.92 4.71 -2.46
CA ARG A 87 2.73 6.14 -2.71
C ARG A 87 1.81 6.81 -1.68
N ALA A 88 0.73 6.14 -1.29
CA ALA A 88 -0.16 6.62 -0.22
C ALA A 88 0.56 6.68 1.12
N PHE A 89 1.41 5.70 1.44
CA PHE A 89 2.26 5.72 2.62
C PHE A 89 3.21 6.93 2.61
N CYS A 90 3.90 7.20 1.50
CA CYS A 90 4.75 8.38 1.36
C CYS A 90 3.97 9.69 1.54
N THR A 91 2.74 9.75 1.02
CA THR A 91 1.85 10.92 1.18
C THR A 91 1.45 11.13 2.65
N GLY A 92 1.14 10.04 3.35
CA GLY A 92 0.87 10.07 4.80
C GLY A 92 2.09 10.47 5.61
N LEU A 93 3.27 9.93 5.27
CA LEU A 93 4.53 10.24 5.91
C LEU A 93 4.86 11.73 5.76
N ASP A 94 4.72 12.27 4.56
CA ASP A 94 4.93 13.70 4.29
C ASP A 94 4.03 14.59 5.16
N SER A 95 2.76 14.19 5.33
CA SER A 95 1.81 14.89 6.20
C SER A 95 2.22 14.85 7.68
N VAL A 96 2.84 13.76 8.14
CA VAL A 96 3.37 13.63 9.51
C VAL A 96 4.60 14.49 9.74
N LEU A 97 5.37 14.81 8.69
CA LEU A 97 6.55 15.68 8.78
C LEU A 97 6.19 17.17 8.77
N GLN A 98 4.97 17.54 8.38
CA GLN A 98 4.56 18.94 8.27
C GLN A 98 4.69 19.74 9.59
N PRO A 99 4.33 19.22 10.78
CA PRO A 99 4.55 19.92 12.04
C PRO A 99 6.02 20.17 12.36
N TYR A 100 6.92 19.27 11.93
CA TYR A 100 8.37 19.47 12.09
C TYR A 100 8.86 20.62 11.21
N ARG A 101 8.43 20.67 9.95
CA ARG A 101 8.76 21.79 9.05
C ARG A 101 8.24 23.11 9.60
N GLN A 102 7.02 23.12 10.13
CA GLN A 102 6.47 24.30 10.77
C GLN A 102 7.30 24.75 11.98
N ALA A 103 7.69 23.81 12.85
CA ALA A 103 8.54 24.12 14.00
C ALA A 103 9.90 24.71 13.59
N LEU A 104 10.49 24.25 12.47
CA LEU A 104 11.72 24.85 11.94
C LEU A 104 11.51 26.28 11.43
N LEU A 105 10.38 26.56 10.75
CA LEU A 105 10.03 27.91 10.32
C LEU A 105 9.80 28.84 11.51
N ASP A 106 9.11 28.35 12.54
CA ASP A 106 8.86 29.13 13.76
C ASP A 106 10.18 29.48 14.45
N LEU A 107 11.11 28.51 14.58
CA LEU A 107 12.45 28.73 15.11
C LEU A 107 13.30 29.70 14.26
N GLU A 108 13.13 29.70 12.94
CA GLU A 108 13.79 30.65 12.05
C GLU A 108 13.27 32.08 12.30
N GLN A 109 11.96 32.26 12.44
CA GLN A 109 11.38 33.56 12.78
C GLN A 109 11.83 34.05 14.16
N GLU A 110 11.90 33.16 15.15
CA GLU A 110 12.43 33.48 16.48
C GLU A 110 13.90 33.89 16.42
N PHE A 111 14.72 33.23 15.60
CA PHE A 111 16.13 33.61 15.40
C PHE A 111 16.29 34.98 14.71
N LEU A 112 15.39 35.32 13.77
CA LEU A 112 15.38 36.65 13.14
C LEU A 112 14.98 37.75 14.13
N ALA A 113 14.11 37.44 15.09
CA ALA A 113 13.70 38.36 16.15
C ALA A 113 14.75 38.50 17.28
N ASP A 114 15.39 37.38 17.66
CA ASP A 114 16.44 37.31 18.67
C ASP A 114 17.68 36.55 18.15
N PRO A 115 18.73 37.27 17.73
CA PRO A 115 19.99 36.68 17.29
C PRO A 115 20.74 35.87 18.38
N HIS A 116 20.34 35.99 19.65
CA HIS A 116 20.94 35.28 20.78
C HIS A 116 20.22 33.97 21.13
N LEU A 117 19.35 33.45 20.25
CA LEU A 117 18.66 32.18 20.43
C LEU A 117 19.62 31.04 20.82
N SER A 118 19.30 30.34 21.91
CA SER A 118 20.18 29.29 22.46
C SER A 118 19.92 27.91 21.82
N ILE A 119 20.95 27.06 21.81
CA ILE A 119 20.84 25.65 21.36
C ILE A 119 19.83 24.88 22.23
N SER A 120 19.77 25.20 23.53
CA SER A 120 18.83 24.59 24.47
C SER A 120 17.39 24.84 24.09
N HIS A 121 17.07 26.05 23.61
CA HIS A 121 15.73 26.40 23.13
C HIS A 121 15.34 25.63 21.87
N VAL A 122 16.26 25.54 20.90
CA VAL A 122 16.07 24.70 19.70
C VAL A 122 15.83 23.24 20.09
N ASN A 123 16.64 22.72 21.02
CA ASN A 123 16.52 21.34 21.49
C ASN A 123 15.20 21.06 22.22
N TYR A 124 14.71 22.02 23.01
CA TYR A 124 13.41 21.92 23.67
C TYR A 124 12.26 21.93 22.64
N SER A 125 12.30 22.87 21.70
CA SER A 125 11.25 23.03 20.68
C SER A 125 11.11 21.80 19.77
N LEU A 126 12.20 21.06 19.57
CA LEU A 126 12.21 19.86 18.73
C LEU A 126 12.14 18.54 19.51
N ASP A 127 11.99 18.58 20.84
CA ASP A 127 12.07 17.39 21.70
C ASP A 127 11.00 16.35 21.36
N GLN A 128 9.79 16.79 21.02
CA GLN A 128 8.67 15.92 20.62
C GLN A 128 8.99 15.02 19.41
N PHE A 129 9.84 15.51 18.49
CA PHE A 129 10.19 14.76 17.28
C PHE A 129 11.29 13.73 17.53
N GLN A 130 12.06 13.86 18.61
CA GLN A 130 13.15 12.94 18.93
C GLN A 130 12.66 11.55 19.31
N LEU A 131 11.42 11.43 19.79
CA LEU A 131 10.78 10.15 20.03
C LEU A 131 10.01 9.65 18.79
N LEU A 132 9.40 10.58 18.05
CA LEU A 132 8.57 10.27 16.90
C LEU A 132 9.39 9.70 15.74
N PHE A 133 10.46 10.39 15.35
CA PHE A 133 11.21 10.07 14.13
C PHE A 133 11.87 8.68 14.19
N PRO A 134 12.56 8.27 15.26
CA PRO A 134 13.11 6.92 15.33
C PRO A 134 12.04 5.84 15.24
N SER A 135 10.87 6.07 15.83
CA SER A 135 9.75 5.13 15.78
C SER A 135 9.19 4.97 14.37
N VAL A 136 9.02 6.09 13.64
CA VAL A 136 8.56 6.07 12.24
C VAL A 136 9.64 5.50 11.31
N MET A 137 10.92 5.77 11.59
CA MET A 137 12.05 5.25 10.82
C MET A 137 12.10 3.72 10.82
N VAL A 138 11.78 3.07 11.95
CA VAL A 138 11.67 1.60 12.00
C VAL A 138 10.64 1.08 10.99
N VAL A 139 9.50 1.78 10.84
CA VAL A 139 8.46 1.40 9.86
C VAL A 139 8.97 1.58 8.43
N VAL A 140 9.61 2.71 8.14
CA VAL A 140 10.19 3.00 6.82
C VAL A 140 11.26 1.98 6.45
N GLU A 141 12.18 1.68 7.38
CA GLU A 141 13.22 0.68 7.17
C GLU A 141 12.65 -0.73 7.03
N GLN A 142 11.56 -1.07 7.73
CA GLN A 142 10.88 -2.35 7.54
C GLN A 142 10.28 -2.47 6.14
N ILE A 143 9.63 -1.41 5.64
CA ILE A 143 9.07 -1.35 4.27
C ILE A 143 10.21 -1.45 3.24
N LYS A 144 11.29 -0.69 3.44
CA LYS A 144 12.45 -0.63 2.53
C LYS A 144 13.27 -1.92 2.51
N SER A 145 13.46 -2.55 3.68
CA SER A 145 14.29 -3.75 3.81
C SER A 145 13.65 -4.98 3.17
N GLN A 146 12.39 -4.91 2.71
CA GLN A 146 11.74 -5.85 1.78
C GLN A 146 11.79 -7.34 2.17
N LYS A 147 12.20 -7.66 3.40
CA LYS A 147 12.49 -9.02 3.85
C LYS A 147 11.80 -9.23 5.18
N VAL A 148 10.54 -9.64 5.13
CA VAL A 148 9.93 -10.29 6.28
C VAL A 148 10.50 -11.71 6.36
N ARG A 149 11.16 -12.03 7.48
CA ARG A 149 11.64 -13.38 7.76
C ARG A 149 10.47 -14.23 8.26
N ILE A 150 9.55 -14.61 7.38
CA ILE A 150 8.52 -15.61 7.71
C ILE A 150 9.19 -16.98 7.57
N PHE A 151 9.15 -17.76 8.65
CA PHE A 151 9.82 -19.06 8.81
C PHE A 151 9.45 -20.13 7.76
N LEU A 152 8.48 -19.86 6.88
CA LEU A 152 8.02 -20.78 5.84
C LEU A 152 8.23 -20.28 4.40
N PHE A 153 8.56 -19.00 4.19
CA PHE A 153 8.84 -18.44 2.87
C PHE A 153 9.96 -17.39 2.96
N PRO A 154 11.20 -17.73 2.57
CA PRO A 154 12.23 -16.72 2.40
C PRO A 154 11.80 -15.87 1.19
N PHE A 155 11.80 -14.54 1.33
CA PHE A 155 11.53 -13.55 0.27
C PHE A 155 10.05 -13.23 -0.07
N ALA A 156 9.26 -12.80 0.92
CA ALA A 156 8.07 -11.99 0.62
C ALA A 156 8.43 -10.50 0.71
N LEU A 157 8.36 -9.79 -0.42
CA LEU A 157 8.47 -8.33 -0.49
C LEU A 157 7.23 -7.72 0.18
N ILE A 158 7.42 -6.76 1.09
CA ILE A 158 6.29 -5.97 1.61
C ILE A 158 5.70 -5.18 0.45
N HIS A 159 4.50 -5.57 0.03
CA HIS A 159 3.85 -5.02 -1.15
C HIS A 159 2.34 -4.86 -0.92
N GLY A 160 1.74 -3.83 -1.54
CA GLY A 160 0.30 -3.56 -1.47
C GLY A 160 -0.27 -3.50 -0.05
N CYS A 161 -1.33 -4.27 0.19
CA CYS A 161 -2.01 -4.34 1.49
C CYS A 161 -1.12 -4.75 2.69
N GLN A 162 0.05 -5.37 2.48
CA GLN A 162 0.98 -5.68 3.58
C GLN A 162 1.58 -4.40 4.22
N ILE A 163 1.60 -3.30 3.49
CA ILE A 163 1.97 -1.99 4.03
C ILE A 163 0.96 -1.58 5.10
N LEU A 164 -0.34 -1.80 4.85
CA LEU A 164 -1.40 -1.51 5.83
C LEU A 164 -1.20 -2.35 7.10
N GLU A 165 -0.87 -3.63 6.96
CA GLU A 165 -0.62 -4.50 8.11
C GLU A 165 0.59 -4.02 8.93
N THR A 166 1.68 -3.65 8.25
CA THR A 166 2.90 -3.17 8.91
C THR A 166 2.62 -1.90 9.71
N VAL A 167 1.99 -0.90 9.08
CA VAL A 167 1.65 0.36 9.75
C VAL A 167 0.67 0.12 10.91
N TYR A 168 -0.34 -0.74 10.72
CA TYR A 168 -1.29 -1.08 11.78
C TYR A 168 -0.61 -1.71 13.00
N LYS A 169 0.26 -2.70 12.81
CA LYS A 169 0.99 -3.35 13.91
C LYS A 169 1.82 -2.36 14.73
N HIS A 170 2.49 -1.41 14.05
CA HIS A 170 3.26 -0.37 14.73
C HIS A 170 2.38 0.71 15.38
N SER A 171 1.19 0.97 14.83
CA SER A 171 0.22 1.92 15.43
C SER A 171 -0.34 1.42 16.77
N CYS A 172 -0.38 0.10 16.99
CA CYS A 172 -0.76 -0.51 18.26
C CYS A 172 0.27 -0.31 19.40
N GLY A 173 1.39 0.39 19.14
CA GLY A 173 2.38 0.73 20.16
C GLY A 173 1.84 1.67 21.25
N GLY A 174 2.55 1.73 22.39
CA GLY A 174 2.09 2.44 23.59
C GLY A 174 2.34 3.96 23.62
N LEU A 175 3.04 4.53 22.64
CA LEU A 175 3.42 5.95 22.63
C LEU A 175 2.35 6.79 21.89
N PRO A 176 1.59 7.66 22.57
CA PRO A 176 0.47 8.38 21.94
C PRO A 176 0.84 9.24 20.73
N PRO A 177 1.96 10.00 20.71
CA PRO A 177 2.34 10.79 19.54
C PRO A 177 2.68 9.93 18.32
N VAL A 178 3.36 8.80 18.55
CA VAL A 178 3.72 7.83 17.50
C VAL A 178 2.49 7.15 16.95
N ARG A 179 1.61 6.67 17.84
CA ARG A 179 0.34 6.06 17.48
C ARG A 179 -0.49 7.00 16.62
N SER A 180 -0.69 8.26 17.04
CA SER A 180 -1.45 9.24 16.27
C SER A 180 -0.86 9.50 14.88
N ALA A 181 0.47 9.57 14.78
CA ALA A 181 1.15 9.74 13.48
C ALA A 181 0.94 8.52 12.56
N LEU A 182 1.09 7.30 13.09
CA LEU A 182 0.90 6.07 12.31
C LEU A 182 -0.57 5.83 11.94
N GLU A 183 -1.53 6.19 12.81
CA GLU A 183 -2.97 6.17 12.50
C GLU A 183 -3.30 7.13 11.35
N LYS A 184 -2.72 8.33 11.31
CA LYS A 184 -2.87 9.27 10.18
C LYS A 184 -2.33 8.69 8.88
N ILE A 185 -1.15 8.07 8.92
CA ILE A 185 -0.56 7.39 7.75
C ILE A 185 -1.49 6.24 7.30
N LEU A 186 -1.96 5.43 8.24
CA LEU A 186 -2.84 4.31 7.97
C LEU A 186 -4.15 4.77 7.32
N ALA A 187 -4.75 5.86 7.79
CA ALA A 187 -5.97 6.43 7.20
C ALA A 187 -5.79 6.83 5.73
N VAL A 188 -4.65 7.45 5.39
CA VAL A 188 -4.31 7.77 3.98
C VAL A 188 -4.20 6.50 3.13
N CYS A 189 -3.54 5.47 3.64
CA CYS A 189 -3.43 4.18 2.95
C CYS A 189 -4.79 3.45 2.84
N HIS A 190 -5.62 3.48 3.87
CA HIS A 190 -7.01 2.98 3.80
C HIS A 190 -7.82 3.72 2.75
N GLY A 191 -7.54 5.00 2.50
CA GLY A 191 -8.14 5.74 1.40
C GLY A 191 -7.96 5.09 0.02
N VAL A 192 -6.84 4.38 -0.19
CA VAL A 192 -6.60 3.57 -1.40
C VAL A 192 -7.43 2.29 -1.36
N MET A 193 -7.43 1.59 -0.23
CA MET A 193 -8.23 0.37 -0.03
C MET A 193 -9.72 0.61 -0.26
N TYR A 194 -10.30 1.69 0.30
CA TYR A 194 -11.70 2.06 0.09
C TYR A 194 -11.99 2.40 -1.37
N LYS A 195 -11.03 2.97 -2.10
CA LYS A 195 -11.19 3.24 -3.54
C LYS A 195 -11.25 1.93 -4.34
N GLN A 196 -10.36 0.98 -4.04
CA GLN A 196 -10.38 -0.35 -4.66
C GLN A 196 -11.66 -1.12 -4.29
N LEU A 197 -12.09 -1.06 -3.03
CA LEU A 197 -13.34 -1.66 -2.57
C LEU A 197 -14.57 -1.07 -3.26
N SER A 198 -14.64 0.25 -3.41
CA SER A 198 -15.73 0.90 -4.12
C SER A 198 -15.77 0.48 -5.59
N ALA A 199 -14.62 0.44 -6.27
CA ALA A 199 -14.54 -0.01 -7.65
C ALA A 199 -15.01 -1.47 -7.82
N TRP A 200 -14.57 -2.33 -6.91
CA TRP A 200 -14.89 -3.76 -6.94
C TRP A 200 -16.35 -4.05 -6.53
N MET A 201 -16.79 -3.55 -5.39
CA MET A 201 -18.10 -3.88 -4.82
C MET A 201 -19.27 -3.16 -5.49
N LEU A 202 -19.03 -1.98 -6.08
CA LEU A 202 -20.10 -1.21 -6.71
C LEU A 202 -20.17 -1.38 -8.23
N HIS A 203 -19.03 -1.66 -8.87
CA HIS A 203 -18.92 -1.74 -10.32
C HIS A 203 -18.23 -3.02 -10.82
N GLY A 204 -17.88 -3.99 -9.95
CA GLY A 204 -17.20 -5.21 -10.38
C GLY A 204 -15.83 -5.00 -11.04
N LEU A 205 -15.22 -3.81 -10.87
CA LEU A 205 -13.97 -3.43 -11.53
C LEU A 205 -12.77 -3.71 -10.61
N LEU A 206 -11.91 -4.64 -11.02
CA LEU A 206 -10.66 -4.93 -10.33
C LEU A 206 -9.52 -4.02 -10.83
N LEU A 207 -9.37 -2.86 -10.21
CA LEU A 207 -8.33 -1.88 -10.51
C LEU A 207 -7.03 -2.19 -9.73
N ASP A 208 -6.27 -3.17 -10.19
CA ASP A 208 -5.08 -3.67 -9.47
C ASP A 208 -3.87 -3.97 -10.38
N GLN A 209 -3.36 -2.95 -11.09
CA GLN A 209 -2.25 -3.08 -12.04
C GLN A 209 -0.97 -3.68 -11.44
N HIS A 210 -0.70 -3.40 -10.16
CA HIS A 210 0.50 -3.84 -9.48
C HIS A 210 0.29 -5.07 -8.59
N GLU A 211 -0.89 -5.72 -8.67
CA GLU A 211 -1.21 -6.85 -7.80
C GLU A 211 -1.02 -6.51 -6.31
N GLU A 212 -1.70 -5.48 -5.82
CA GLU A 212 -1.60 -4.98 -4.45
C GLU A 212 -2.84 -5.29 -3.59
N PHE A 213 -3.97 -5.63 -4.22
CA PHE A 213 -5.26 -5.83 -3.56
C PHE A 213 -5.52 -7.30 -3.19
N PHE A 214 -6.15 -7.56 -2.04
CA PHE A 214 -6.35 -8.93 -1.55
C PHE A 214 -7.33 -9.78 -2.38
N ILE A 215 -7.91 -9.26 -3.46
CA ILE A 215 -8.65 -10.00 -4.48
C ILE A 215 -7.81 -10.08 -5.75
N LYS A 216 -7.69 -11.26 -6.34
CA LYS A 216 -7.04 -11.48 -7.63
C LYS A 216 -7.99 -12.12 -8.63
N GLN A 217 -7.76 -11.84 -9.91
CA GLN A 217 -8.35 -12.61 -10.99
C GLN A 217 -7.52 -13.88 -11.20
N GLY A 218 -8.17 -15.04 -11.16
CA GLY A 218 -7.60 -16.33 -11.52
C GLY A 218 -7.39 -16.47 -13.03
N PRO A 219 -6.69 -17.53 -13.46
CA PRO A 219 -6.49 -17.78 -14.88
C PRO A 219 -7.85 -17.94 -15.55
N SER A 220 -8.14 -17.10 -16.55
CA SER A 220 -9.32 -17.28 -17.39
C SER A 220 -9.22 -18.66 -18.04
N SER A 221 -10.16 -19.58 -17.78
CA SER A 221 -10.21 -20.94 -18.37
C SER A 221 -10.47 -20.96 -19.89
N GLY A 222 -9.99 -19.96 -20.64
CA GLY A 222 -10.22 -19.77 -22.06
C GLY A 222 -8.97 -19.54 -22.92
N ASN A 223 -7.76 -19.55 -22.34
CA ASN A 223 -6.52 -19.59 -23.12
C ASN A 223 -5.70 -20.80 -22.69
N VAL A 224 -6.05 -21.97 -23.24
CA VAL A 224 -5.02 -22.97 -23.50
C VAL A 224 -4.09 -22.31 -24.52
N SER A 225 -2.99 -21.75 -24.03
CA SER A 225 -1.84 -21.42 -24.87
C SER A 225 -1.56 -22.67 -25.69
N ALA A 226 -1.73 -22.59 -27.01
CA ALA A 226 -1.28 -23.62 -27.92
C ALA A 226 0.17 -23.95 -27.53
N GLN A 227 0.39 -25.15 -26.99
CA GLN A 227 1.73 -25.69 -26.96
C GLN A 227 2.20 -25.79 -28.42
N PRO A 228 3.47 -25.55 -28.72
CA PRO A 228 4.02 -25.87 -30.02
C PRO A 228 3.75 -27.37 -30.25
N GLU A 229 3.07 -27.69 -31.35
CA GLU A 229 2.99 -29.06 -31.86
C GLU A 229 4.44 -29.56 -32.03
N GLU A 230 4.87 -30.45 -31.14
CA GLU A 230 6.03 -31.29 -31.40
C GLU A 230 5.54 -32.41 -32.31
N ASP A 231 6.06 -32.41 -33.53
CA ASP A 231 5.89 -33.44 -34.55
C ASP A 231 6.21 -34.84 -33.95
N GLU A 232 5.21 -35.70 -33.77
CA GLU A 232 5.44 -37.14 -33.67
C GLU A 232 4.76 -37.84 -34.85
N GLU A 233 5.61 -38.40 -35.70
CA GLU A 233 5.31 -39.18 -36.89
C GLU A 233 4.43 -40.40 -36.57
N ASP A 234 3.37 -40.53 -37.37
CA ASP A 234 2.53 -41.72 -37.50
C ASP A 234 3.34 -42.96 -37.89
N LEU A 235 3.35 -43.98 -37.03
CA LEU A 235 3.55 -45.36 -37.43
C LEU A 235 2.66 -46.34 -36.62
N GLY A 236 1.46 -46.63 -37.15
CA GLY A 236 1.05 -48.03 -37.34
C GLY A 236 -0.01 -48.63 -36.40
N ILE A 237 -1.22 -48.80 -36.95
CA ILE A 237 -2.12 -49.98 -36.86
C ILE A 237 -2.32 -50.64 -35.48
N GLY A 238 -3.51 -50.47 -34.89
CA GLY A 238 -4.21 -51.55 -34.16
C GLY A 238 -4.85 -51.18 -32.81
N GLY A 239 -6.17 -50.96 -32.81
CA GLY A 239 -7.05 -51.22 -31.65
C GLY A 239 -7.05 -50.19 -30.52
N LEU A 240 -8.11 -49.38 -30.46
CA LEU A 240 -8.41 -48.51 -29.32
C LEU A 240 -8.56 -49.35 -28.03
N THR A 241 -7.74 -49.07 -27.02
CA THR A 241 -7.89 -49.73 -25.72
C THR A 241 -9.00 -49.06 -24.91
N GLY A 242 -9.75 -49.82 -24.12
CA GLY A 242 -10.90 -49.32 -23.34
C GLY A 242 -10.59 -48.20 -22.33
N LYS A 243 -9.31 -47.92 -22.06
CA LYS A 243 -8.86 -46.77 -21.26
C LYS A 243 -8.90 -45.46 -22.05
N GLN A 244 -8.46 -45.47 -23.31
CA GLN A 244 -8.50 -44.30 -24.20
C GLN A 244 -9.94 -43.90 -24.54
N LEU A 245 -10.86 -44.87 -24.65
CA LEU A 245 -12.28 -44.57 -24.87
C LEU A 245 -12.94 -43.93 -23.65
N ARG A 246 -12.49 -44.27 -22.44
CA ARG A 246 -12.98 -43.69 -21.19
C ARG A 246 -12.42 -42.29 -20.95
N GLU A 247 -11.14 -42.07 -21.27
CA GLU A 247 -10.53 -40.73 -21.26
C GLU A 247 -11.20 -39.80 -22.28
N LEU A 248 -11.58 -40.28 -23.47
CA LEU A 248 -12.33 -39.49 -24.45
C LEU A 248 -13.78 -39.20 -24.02
N GLN A 249 -14.40 -40.09 -23.24
CA GLN A 249 -15.73 -39.83 -22.64
C GLN A 249 -15.62 -38.84 -21.48
N ASP A 250 -14.61 -38.95 -20.63
CA ASP A 250 -14.36 -38.03 -19.52
C ASP A 250 -13.99 -36.63 -20.05
N LEU A 251 -13.17 -36.54 -21.11
CA LEU A 251 -12.88 -35.28 -21.82
C LEU A 251 -14.13 -34.67 -22.45
N ARG A 252 -15.01 -35.47 -23.08
CA ARG A 252 -16.28 -34.97 -23.63
C ARG A 252 -17.25 -34.50 -22.57
N LEU A 253 -17.31 -35.15 -21.40
CA LEU A 253 -18.15 -34.70 -20.29
C LEU A 253 -17.63 -33.38 -19.69
N ILE A 254 -16.30 -33.19 -19.64
CA ILE A 254 -15.67 -31.94 -19.22
C ILE A 254 -15.87 -30.83 -20.27
N GLU A 255 -15.81 -31.16 -21.56
CA GLU A 255 -16.08 -30.22 -22.65
C GLU A 255 -17.56 -29.83 -22.72
N GLU A 256 -18.50 -30.75 -22.51
CA GLU A 256 -19.94 -30.44 -22.49
C GLU A 256 -20.34 -29.58 -21.27
N GLU A 257 -19.73 -29.76 -20.10
CA GLU A 257 -19.91 -28.86 -18.95
C GLU A 257 -19.27 -27.48 -19.18
N ASN A 258 -18.11 -27.41 -19.83
CA ASN A 258 -17.40 -26.15 -20.12
C ASN A 258 -17.97 -25.38 -21.33
N MET A 259 -18.69 -26.03 -22.25
CA MET A 259 -19.31 -25.40 -23.43
C MET A 259 -20.55 -24.55 -23.09
N LEU A 260 -21.10 -24.67 -21.88
CA LEU A 260 -22.32 -23.97 -21.44
C LEU A 260 -22.06 -22.81 -20.46
N ALA A 261 -20.85 -22.68 -19.92
CA ALA A 261 -20.48 -21.60 -19.01
C ALA A 261 -19.75 -20.50 -19.79
N PRO A 262 -20.31 -19.27 -19.94
CA PRO A 262 -19.54 -18.15 -20.46
C PRO A 262 -18.28 -18.03 -19.59
N SER A 263 -17.10 -17.93 -20.20
CA SER A 263 -15.79 -17.97 -19.54
C SER A 263 -15.77 -17.12 -18.27
N LEU A 264 -16.10 -17.74 -17.13
CA LEU A 264 -16.22 -17.05 -15.86
C LEU A 264 -14.81 -16.68 -15.46
N LYS A 265 -14.53 -15.37 -15.40
CA LYS A 265 -13.34 -14.88 -14.74
C LYS A 265 -13.43 -15.34 -13.29
N GLN A 266 -12.69 -16.38 -12.94
CA GLN A 266 -12.66 -16.88 -11.58
C GLN A 266 -11.93 -15.87 -10.72
N PHE A 267 -12.52 -15.35 -9.64
CA PHE A 267 -11.81 -14.49 -8.70
C PHE A 267 -11.46 -15.30 -7.44
N SER A 268 -10.42 -14.88 -6.73
CA SER A 268 -9.99 -15.56 -5.49
C SER A 268 -9.29 -14.60 -4.53
N LEU A 269 -9.23 -14.98 -3.25
CA LEU A 269 -8.53 -14.22 -2.23
C LEU A 269 -7.02 -14.49 -2.25
N ARG A 270 -6.24 -13.43 -2.04
CA ARG A 270 -4.83 -13.48 -1.67
C ARG A 270 -4.70 -13.28 -0.17
N VAL A 271 -4.86 -14.38 0.56
CA VAL A 271 -4.83 -14.39 2.04
C VAL A 271 -3.48 -13.90 2.57
N GLU A 272 -2.41 -14.09 1.80
CA GLU A 272 -1.04 -13.66 2.12
C GLU A 272 -0.83 -12.14 2.21
N ILE A 273 -1.69 -11.35 1.56
CA ILE A 273 -1.64 -9.88 1.63
C ILE A 273 -2.86 -9.28 2.33
N LEU A 274 -3.81 -10.11 2.79
CA LEU A 274 -4.98 -9.66 3.53
C LEU A 274 -4.54 -9.09 4.89
N PRO A 275 -4.84 -7.82 5.21
CA PRO A 275 -4.48 -7.27 6.52
C PRO A 275 -5.14 -8.06 7.64
N SER A 276 -4.36 -8.51 8.63
CA SER A 276 -4.81 -9.43 9.68
C SER A 276 -5.93 -8.92 10.59
N TYR A 277 -6.17 -7.60 10.63
CA TYR A 277 -7.29 -6.98 11.33
C TYR A 277 -8.61 -7.01 10.52
N ILE A 278 -8.58 -7.47 9.26
CA ILE A 278 -9.75 -7.77 8.44
C ILE A 278 -9.93 -9.29 8.44
N PRO A 279 -10.96 -9.84 9.09
CA PRO A 279 -11.20 -11.27 9.12
C PRO A 279 -11.44 -11.83 7.70
N VAL A 280 -10.93 -13.04 7.42
CA VAL A 280 -11.14 -13.74 6.14
C VAL A 280 -12.63 -13.81 5.79
N ARG A 281 -13.49 -14.10 6.79
CA ARG A 281 -14.96 -14.12 6.63
C ARG A 281 -15.54 -12.81 6.07
N VAL A 282 -14.91 -11.66 6.28
CA VAL A 282 -15.33 -10.36 5.71
C VAL A 282 -14.80 -10.22 4.29
N ALA A 283 -13.56 -10.64 4.04
CA ALA A 283 -12.97 -10.67 2.70
C ALA A 283 -13.77 -11.56 1.73
N GLU A 284 -14.26 -12.71 2.18
CA GLU A 284 -15.14 -13.59 1.40
C GLU A 284 -16.44 -12.91 1.00
N LYS A 285 -17.04 -12.11 1.89
CA LYS A 285 -18.25 -11.31 1.57
C LYS A 285 -17.95 -10.29 0.47
N ILE A 286 -16.78 -9.65 0.53
CA ILE A 286 -16.33 -8.65 -0.47
C ILE A 286 -16.09 -9.32 -1.82
N LEU A 287 -15.45 -10.50 -1.83
CA LEU A 287 -15.26 -11.31 -3.03
C LEU A 287 -16.61 -11.64 -3.67
N PHE A 288 -17.52 -12.26 -2.92
CA PHE A 288 -18.85 -12.62 -3.38
C PHE A 288 -19.63 -11.44 -3.98
N VAL A 289 -19.61 -10.28 -3.30
CA VAL A 289 -20.30 -9.07 -3.78
C VAL A 289 -19.77 -8.65 -5.15
N GLY A 290 -18.46 -8.49 -5.29
CA GLY A 290 -17.92 -8.01 -6.56
C GLY A 290 -17.98 -9.05 -7.67
N GLU A 291 -17.87 -10.36 -7.37
CA GLU A 291 -18.13 -11.42 -8.36
C GLU A 291 -19.55 -11.34 -8.91
N SER A 292 -20.53 -11.14 -8.03
CA SER A 292 -21.94 -11.02 -8.41
C SER A 292 -22.20 -9.78 -9.28
N VAL A 293 -21.61 -8.64 -8.91
CA VAL A 293 -21.71 -7.39 -9.68
C VAL A 293 -21.04 -7.54 -11.04
N GLN A 294 -19.82 -8.07 -11.06
CA GLN A 294 -19.04 -8.30 -12.28
C GLN A 294 -19.76 -9.24 -13.25
N MET A 295 -20.31 -10.34 -12.74
CA MET A 295 -21.08 -11.30 -13.52
C MET A 295 -22.32 -10.64 -14.15
N PHE A 296 -23.02 -9.80 -13.40
CA PHE A 296 -24.19 -9.09 -13.88
C PHE A 296 -23.86 -8.03 -14.94
N GLU A 297 -22.76 -7.29 -14.76
CA GLU A 297 -22.29 -6.33 -15.76
C GLU A 297 -21.90 -7.01 -17.08
N ASN A 298 -21.19 -8.13 -17.04
CA ASN A 298 -20.87 -8.92 -18.24
C ASN A 298 -22.12 -9.40 -18.98
N GLN A 299 -23.18 -9.78 -18.25
CA GLN A 299 -24.44 -10.21 -18.85
C GLN A 299 -25.24 -9.03 -19.43
N ASN A 300 -25.22 -7.86 -18.79
CA ASN A 300 -25.86 -6.62 -19.30
C ASN A 300 -25.16 -6.04 -20.53
N VAL A 301 -23.88 -6.33 -20.77
CA VAL A 301 -23.24 -5.98 -22.05
C VAL A 301 -23.85 -6.80 -23.20
N ASN A 302 -24.28 -8.04 -22.93
CA ASN A 302 -24.90 -8.94 -23.91
C ASN A 302 -26.43 -8.78 -24.01
N LEU A 303 -27.09 -8.32 -22.94
CA LEU A 303 -28.54 -8.14 -22.85
C LEU A 303 -28.83 -6.66 -22.58
N THR A 304 -29.67 -6.02 -23.40
CA THR A 304 -30.04 -4.59 -23.34
C THR A 304 -30.84 -4.18 -22.08
N ARG A 305 -30.60 -4.81 -20.93
CA ARG A 305 -31.19 -4.50 -19.62
C ARG A 305 -30.39 -3.38 -18.96
N LYS A 306 -30.98 -2.18 -18.96
CA LYS A 306 -30.49 -1.02 -18.20
C LYS A 306 -30.84 -1.18 -16.72
N GLY A 307 -29.97 -1.79 -15.94
CA GLY A 307 -30.09 -1.76 -14.48
C GLY A 307 -28.80 -2.23 -13.82
N SER A 308 -28.38 -1.57 -12.75
CA SER A 308 -27.32 -2.06 -11.86
C SER A 308 -27.92 -3.12 -10.91
N ILE A 309 -27.16 -4.15 -10.53
CA ILE A 309 -27.57 -5.13 -9.52
C ILE A 309 -27.89 -4.45 -8.18
N LEU A 310 -27.28 -3.28 -7.95
CA LEU A 310 -27.47 -2.45 -6.76
C LEU A 310 -28.69 -1.51 -6.86
N LYS A 311 -29.48 -1.60 -7.95
CA LYS A 311 -30.67 -0.76 -8.20
C LYS A 311 -30.31 0.73 -8.09
N ASN A 312 -31.05 1.49 -7.27
CA ASN A 312 -30.81 2.91 -6.99
C ASN A 312 -30.00 3.13 -5.69
N GLN A 313 -29.42 2.08 -5.09
CA GLN A 313 -28.68 2.19 -3.82
C GLN A 313 -27.19 2.43 -4.00
N GLU A 314 -26.69 2.45 -5.23
CA GLU A 314 -25.27 2.66 -5.56
C GLU A 314 -24.72 3.94 -4.93
N ASP A 315 -25.43 5.07 -5.07
CA ASP A 315 -25.06 6.35 -4.46
C ASP A 315 -25.03 6.28 -2.93
N THR A 316 -25.95 5.50 -2.33
CA THR A 316 -26.00 5.31 -0.88
C THR A 316 -24.79 4.53 -0.38
N PHE A 317 -24.41 3.45 -1.09
CA PHE A 317 -23.23 2.65 -0.73
C PHE A 317 -21.93 3.40 -1.00
N ALA A 318 -21.85 4.17 -2.09
CA ALA A 318 -20.73 5.06 -2.35
C ALA A 318 -20.56 6.09 -1.22
N ALA A 319 -21.66 6.68 -0.74
CA ALA A 319 -21.65 7.61 0.39
C ALA A 319 -21.19 6.94 1.70
N GLU A 320 -21.62 5.70 1.99
CA GLU A 320 -21.19 4.95 3.18
C GLU A 320 -19.70 4.57 3.13
N LEU A 321 -19.21 4.07 2.00
CA LEU A 321 -17.77 3.77 1.81
C LEU A 321 -16.94 5.06 1.89
N HIS A 322 -17.44 6.17 1.34
CA HIS A 322 -16.81 7.47 1.49
C HIS A 322 -16.80 7.93 2.96
N ARG A 323 -17.90 7.76 3.70
CA ARG A 323 -17.98 8.08 5.14
C ARG A 323 -16.95 7.30 5.95
N LEU A 324 -16.78 6.00 5.67
CA LEU A 324 -15.77 5.16 6.30
C LEU A 324 -14.35 5.64 5.98
N LYS A 325 -14.09 6.01 4.72
CA LYS A 325 -12.81 6.58 4.29
C LYS A 325 -12.44 7.87 5.02
N GLN A 326 -13.43 8.69 5.41
CA GLN A 326 -13.19 9.94 6.14
C GLN A 326 -12.93 9.74 7.64
N GLN A 327 -13.11 8.53 8.17
CA GLN A 327 -12.84 8.28 9.59
C GLN A 327 -11.32 8.31 9.86
N PRO A 328 -10.88 8.96 10.95
CA PRO A 328 -9.46 8.98 11.30
C PRO A 328 -8.96 7.62 11.83
N LEU A 329 -9.87 6.78 12.32
CA LEU A 329 -9.57 5.48 12.91
C LEU A 329 -10.36 4.39 12.18
N PHE A 330 -9.70 3.27 11.91
CA PHE A 330 -10.35 2.10 11.33
C PHE A 330 -11.18 1.37 12.38
N SER A 331 -12.48 1.25 12.12
CA SER A 331 -13.43 0.49 12.94
C SER A 331 -13.88 -0.75 12.17
N LEU A 332 -13.46 -1.93 12.62
CA LEU A 332 -13.86 -3.20 12.01
C LEU A 332 -15.38 -3.39 12.05
N VAL A 333 -16.03 -2.95 13.13
CA VAL A 333 -17.48 -3.08 13.31
C VAL A 333 -18.23 -2.27 12.27
N ASP A 334 -17.88 -0.99 12.10
CA ASP A 334 -18.55 -0.12 11.12
C ASP A 334 -18.24 -0.56 9.68
N PHE A 335 -17.00 -0.98 9.44
CA PHE A 335 -16.60 -1.55 8.15
C PHE A 335 -17.42 -2.78 7.78
N GLU A 336 -17.53 -3.74 8.69
CA GLU A 336 -18.25 -4.97 8.47
C GLU A 336 -19.76 -4.73 8.27
N GLN A 337 -20.37 -3.80 9.03
CA GLN A 337 -21.78 -3.45 8.85
C GLN A 337 -22.08 -2.95 7.44
N VAL A 338 -21.21 -2.10 6.87
CA VAL A 338 -21.38 -1.61 5.49
C VAL A 338 -21.22 -2.75 4.49
N VAL A 339 -20.21 -3.62 4.66
CA VAL A 339 -20.02 -4.81 3.81
C VAL A 339 -21.23 -5.74 3.86
N ASP A 340 -21.79 -6.00 5.04
CA ASP A 340 -22.96 -6.86 5.23
C ASP A 340 -24.23 -6.29 4.61
N ARG A 341 -24.39 -4.97 4.65
CA ARG A 341 -25.50 -4.28 4.01
C ARG A 341 -25.43 -4.42 2.49
N ILE A 342 -24.28 -4.15 1.89
CA ILE A 342 -24.08 -4.30 0.43
C ILE A 342 -24.31 -5.77 0.03
N ARG A 343 -23.73 -6.72 0.76
CA ARG A 343 -23.89 -8.16 0.52
C ARG A 343 -25.34 -8.61 0.57
N SER A 344 -26.11 -8.14 1.56
CA SER A 344 -27.52 -8.50 1.69
C SER A 344 -28.35 -7.98 0.50
N THR A 345 -28.11 -6.75 0.05
CA THR A 345 -28.79 -6.18 -1.13
C THR A 345 -28.45 -6.94 -2.41
N VAL A 346 -27.18 -7.32 -2.61
CA VAL A 346 -26.77 -8.12 -3.77
C VAL A 346 -27.39 -9.52 -3.71
N ALA A 347 -27.35 -10.18 -2.54
CA ALA A 347 -27.91 -11.52 -2.36
C ALA A 347 -29.44 -11.57 -2.60
N GLU A 348 -30.19 -10.56 -2.18
CA GLU A 348 -31.62 -10.46 -2.47
C GLU A 348 -31.90 -10.45 -3.98
N VAL A 349 -31.07 -9.74 -4.76
CA VAL A 349 -31.23 -9.65 -6.21
C VAL A 349 -30.80 -10.94 -6.91
N CYS A 350 -29.77 -11.63 -6.42
CA CYS A 350 -29.37 -12.93 -6.98
C CYS A 350 -30.40 -14.05 -6.73
N LEU A 351 -31.22 -13.94 -5.68
CA LEU A 351 -32.28 -14.90 -5.35
C LEU A 351 -33.63 -14.59 -6.01
N SER A 352 -33.79 -13.37 -6.55
CA SER A 352 -35.00 -12.91 -7.24
C SER A 352 -34.95 -13.25 -8.72
#